data_AF-A0A251P2E1-F1
#
_entry.id   AF-A0A251P2E1-F1
#
_cell.length_a   1.000
_cell.length_b   1.000
_cell.length_c   1.000
_cell.angle_alpha   90.00
_cell.angle_beta   90.00
_cell.angle_gamma   90.00
#
_symmetry.space_group_name_H-M   'P 1'
#
loop_
_entity.id
_entity.type
_entity.pdbx_description
1 polymer ?
#
loop_
_entity_poly.entity_id
_entity_poly.type
_entity_poly.pdbx_seq_one_letter_code
_entity_poly.pdbx_strand_id
1 'polypeptide(L)'
;EVSWSYPNGGCWPTLLWLLTAACIKTGRPQTAKRAIEQVKQRLSKDGWPEYYDGKAGRYIGKQARKYQTWSISGYLVAKLMIENPASLSLISLEGDKKIAKPRLTRSTSF
;
A
#
# COMPACT_ATOMS: atom_id res chain seq x y z
N GLU A 1 -16.31 -15.52 -10.22
CA GLU A 1 -15.73 -14.71 -9.12
C GLU A 1 -16.50 -13.41 -8.96
N VAL A 2 -16.53 -12.83 -7.77
CA VAL A 2 -17.18 -11.53 -7.53
C VAL A 2 -16.23 -10.40 -7.92
N SER A 3 -16.67 -9.47 -8.76
CA SER A 3 -15.85 -8.32 -9.15
C SER A 3 -15.53 -7.42 -7.96
N TRP A 4 -14.31 -6.88 -7.92
CA TRP A 4 -13.82 -5.96 -6.88
C TRP A 4 -13.83 -6.61 -5.49
N SER A 5 -13.42 -7.87 -5.42
CA SER A 5 -13.36 -8.61 -4.18
C SER A 5 -12.18 -9.56 -4.14
N TYR A 6 -11.63 -9.75 -2.93
CA TYR A 6 -10.53 -10.67 -2.63
C TYR A 6 -9.37 -10.54 -3.66
N PRO A 7 -9.05 -11.50 -4.55
CA PRO A 7 -7.92 -11.33 -5.47
C PRO A 7 -8.35 -10.55 -6.73
N ASN A 8 -9.65 -10.51 -7.03
CA ASN A 8 -10.23 -9.87 -8.21
C ASN A 8 -10.53 -8.40 -7.92
N GLY A 9 -9.47 -7.62 -7.68
CA GLY A 9 -9.56 -6.17 -7.47
C GLY A 9 -10.01 -5.73 -6.07
N GLY A 10 -9.89 -6.60 -5.07
CA GLY A 10 -10.04 -6.22 -3.67
C GLY A 10 -8.95 -5.24 -3.21
N CYS A 11 -9.23 -4.43 -2.20
CA CYS A 11 -8.29 -3.49 -1.62
C CYS A 11 -7.65 -4.09 -0.35
N TRP A 12 -6.33 -4.16 -0.33
CA TRP A 12 -5.57 -4.88 0.71
C TRP A 12 -4.76 -3.91 1.58
N PRO A 13 -5.11 -3.70 2.88
CA PRO A 13 -4.39 -2.78 3.76
C PRO A 13 -2.91 -3.12 3.93
N THR A 14 -2.56 -4.40 3.87
CA THR A 14 -1.16 -4.85 3.95
C THR A 14 -0.28 -4.23 2.86
N LEU A 15 -0.81 -3.86 1.69
CA LEU A 15 0.01 -3.26 0.62
C LEU A 15 0.46 -1.82 0.93
N LEU A 16 -0.04 -1.20 1.99
CA LEU A 16 0.30 0.18 2.38
C LEU A 16 1.81 0.37 2.64
N TRP A 17 2.48 -0.59 3.27
CA TRP A 17 3.93 -0.45 3.54
C TRP A 17 4.77 -0.55 2.27
N LEU A 18 4.38 -1.39 1.30
CA LEU A 18 5.04 -1.48 -0.01
C LEU A 18 4.88 -0.18 -0.79
N LEU A 19 3.66 0.38 -0.81
CA LEU A 19 3.41 1.70 -1.40
C LEU A 19 4.29 2.77 -0.73
N THR A 20 4.39 2.73 0.60
CA THR A 20 5.19 3.67 1.38
C THR A 20 6.68 3.57 1.02
N ALA A 21 7.23 2.36 1.00
CA ALA A 21 8.61 2.11 0.60
C ALA A 21 8.92 2.63 -0.80
N ALA A 22 8.05 2.33 -1.77
CA ALA A 22 8.20 2.80 -3.16
C ALA A 22 8.11 4.33 -3.25
N CYS A 23 7.20 4.96 -2.49
CA CYS A 23 7.09 6.41 -2.42
C CYS A 23 8.36 7.06 -1.86
N ILE A 24 8.93 6.52 -0.78
CA ILE A 24 10.19 7.04 -0.22
C ILE A 24 11.32 6.85 -1.24
N LYS A 25 11.47 5.65 -1.82
CA LYS A 25 12.52 5.34 -2.80
C LYS A 25 12.47 6.25 -4.04
N THR A 26 11.27 6.64 -4.46
CA THR A 26 11.07 7.50 -5.64
C THR A 26 10.99 9.00 -5.31
N GLY A 27 11.25 9.40 -4.06
CA GLY A 27 11.23 10.81 -3.64
C GLY A 27 9.82 11.43 -3.60
N ARG A 28 8.77 10.62 -3.36
CA ARG A 28 7.36 11.04 -3.28
C ARG A 28 6.69 10.73 -1.92
N PRO A 29 7.29 11.07 -0.78
CA PRO A 29 6.76 10.70 0.55
C PRO A 29 5.36 11.27 0.86
N GLN A 30 4.96 12.38 0.23
CA GLN A 30 3.64 12.99 0.37
C GLN A 30 2.50 12.05 -0.04
N THR A 31 2.71 11.24 -1.08
CA THR A 31 1.72 10.26 -1.54
C THR A 31 1.47 9.19 -0.48
N ALA A 32 2.55 8.69 0.14
CA ALA A 32 2.46 7.72 1.22
C ALA A 32 1.80 8.32 2.47
N LYS A 33 2.17 9.55 2.88
CA LYS A 33 1.52 10.25 4.00
C LYS A 33 0.01 10.38 3.80
N ARG A 34 -0.43 10.74 2.60
CA ARG A 34 -1.86 10.82 2.25
C ARG A 34 -2.55 9.46 2.36
N ALA A 35 -1.95 8.40 1.83
CA ALA A 35 -2.51 7.05 1.90
C ALA A 35 -2.63 6.55 3.35
N ILE A 36 -1.61 6.79 4.18
CA ILE A 36 -1.62 6.43 5.61
C ILE A 36 -2.77 7.14 6.34
N GLU A 37 -2.97 8.44 6.10
CA GLU A 37 -4.05 9.19 6.75
C GLU A 37 -5.44 8.69 6.34
N GLN A 38 -5.65 8.36 5.06
CA GLN A 38 -6.90 7.77 4.59
C GLN A 38 -7.20 6.41 5.23
N VAL A 39 -6.19 5.54 5.33
CA VAL A 39 -6.35 4.22 5.94
C VAL A 39 -6.59 4.34 7.46
N LYS A 40 -5.86 5.23 8.14
CA LYS A 40 -5.98 5.50 9.58
C LYS A 40 -7.41 5.84 10.01
N GLN A 41 -8.14 6.60 9.19
CA GLN A 41 -9.50 7.06 9.52
C GLN A 41 -10.51 5.92 9.75
N ARG A 42 -10.26 4.74 9.17
CA ARG A 42 -11.20 3.61 9.17
C ARG A 42 -10.63 2.29 9.68
N LEU A 43 -9.34 2.01 9.47
CA LEU A 43 -8.79 0.65 9.67
C LEU A 43 -8.99 0.13 11.10
N SER A 44 -8.79 1.00 12.10
CA SER A 44 -9.03 0.67 13.51
C SER A 44 -10.52 0.53 13.84
N LYS A 45 -11.38 1.39 13.27
CA LYS A 45 -12.85 1.35 13.48
C LYS A 45 -13.48 0.09 12.89
N ASP A 46 -12.96 -0.35 11.74
CA ASP A 46 -13.43 -1.53 11.00
C ASP A 46 -12.89 -2.85 11.60
N GLY A 47 -12.08 -2.78 12.66
CA GLY A 47 -11.52 -3.95 13.34
C GLY A 47 -10.40 -4.63 12.55
N TRP A 48 -9.57 -3.86 11.86
CA TRP A 48 -8.38 -4.34 11.13
C TRP A 48 -8.67 -5.50 10.15
N PRO A 49 -9.56 -5.29 9.16
CA PRO A 49 -9.93 -6.33 8.21
C PRO A 49 -8.76 -6.76 7.31
N GLU A 50 -8.84 -7.99 6.83
CA GLU A 50 -7.90 -8.58 5.88
C GLU A 50 -7.90 -7.85 4.53
N TYR A 51 -9.09 -7.52 4.01
CA TYR A 51 -9.27 -6.79 2.75
C TYR A 51 -10.62 -6.06 2.73
N TYR A 52 -10.78 -5.16 1.76
CA TYR A 52 -12.00 -4.41 1.47
C TYR A 52 -12.50 -4.70 0.05
N ASP A 53 -13.81 -4.65 -0.12
CA ASP A 53 -14.52 -4.86 -1.39
C ASP A 53 -15.02 -3.55 -2.02
N GLY A 54 -15.31 -3.65 -3.31
CA GLY A 54 -15.84 -2.59 -4.16
C GLY A 54 -14.74 -1.79 -4.86
N LYS A 55 -15.11 -1.12 -5.96
CA LYS A 55 -14.19 -0.34 -6.82
C LYS A 55 -13.27 0.63 -6.07
N ALA A 56 -13.76 1.19 -4.96
CA ALA A 56 -13.03 2.13 -4.12
C ALA A 56 -12.73 1.57 -2.71
N GLY A 57 -12.87 0.26 -2.50
CA GLY A 57 -12.62 -0.40 -1.21
C GLY A 57 -13.52 0.10 -0.07
N ARG A 58 -14.77 0.50 -0.36
CA ARG A 58 -15.66 1.12 0.65
C ARG A 58 -16.23 0.12 1.63
N TYR A 59 -16.39 -1.14 1.23
CA TYR A 59 -17.04 -2.18 2.04
C TYR A 59 -15.99 -3.09 2.67
N ILE A 60 -16.20 -3.52 3.92
CA ILE A 60 -15.37 -4.59 4.49
C ILE A 60 -15.53 -5.84 3.62
N GLY A 61 -14.43 -6.53 3.34
CA GLY A 61 -14.43 -7.68 2.44
C GLY A 61 -15.44 -8.75 2.88
N LYS A 62 -16.17 -9.33 1.94
CA LYS A 62 -17.27 -10.29 2.18
C LYS A 62 -16.88 -11.43 3.12
N GLN A 63 -15.63 -11.88 3.04
CA GLN A 63 -15.05 -12.96 3.87
C GLN A 63 -13.80 -12.48 4.62
N ALA A 64 -13.64 -11.16 4.80
CA ALA A 64 -12.47 -10.61 5.46
C ALA A 64 -12.45 -10.98 6.95
N ARG A 65 -11.33 -11.53 7.40
CA ARG A 65 -11.07 -11.74 8.83
C ARG A 65 -10.75 -10.40 9.49
N LYS A 66 -11.24 -10.21 10.73
CA LYS A 66 -10.87 -9.07 11.59
C LYS A 66 -9.53 -9.35 12.28
N TYR A 67 -8.87 -8.28 12.74
CA TYR A 67 -7.61 -8.33 13.47
C TYR A 67 -6.51 -9.06 12.71
N GLN A 68 -6.51 -8.89 11.39
CA GLN A 68 -5.59 -9.58 10.53
C GLN A 68 -4.17 -9.02 10.70
N THR A 69 -3.24 -9.88 11.13
CA THR A 69 -1.88 -9.49 11.55
C THR A 69 -1.15 -8.64 10.51
N TRP A 70 -1.13 -9.05 9.25
CA TRP A 70 -0.43 -8.28 8.20
C TRP A 70 -1.07 -6.92 7.88
N SER A 71 -2.35 -6.71 8.19
CA SER A 71 -3.03 -5.43 8.00
C SER A 71 -2.60 -4.46 9.08
N ILE A 72 -2.44 -4.96 10.31
CA ILE A 72 -1.91 -4.22 11.45
C ILE A 72 -0.43 -3.91 11.22
N SER A 73 0.39 -4.94 10.96
CA SER A 73 1.83 -4.80 10.74
C SER A 73 2.13 -3.90 9.55
N GLY A 74 1.41 -4.05 8.43
CA GLY A 74 1.61 -3.21 7.26
C GLY A 74 1.33 -1.73 7.53
N TYR A 75 0.33 -1.41 8.35
CA TYR A 75 0.09 -0.04 8.79
C TYR A 75 1.22 0.51 9.68
N LEU A 76 1.68 -0.28 10.66
CA LEU A 76 2.75 0.13 11.57
C LEU A 76 4.07 0.34 10.84
N VAL A 77 4.45 -0.59 9.97
CA VAL A 77 5.67 -0.48 9.15
C VAL A 77 5.62 0.75 8.25
N ALA A 78 4.47 1.03 7.62
CA ALA A 78 4.29 2.24 6.82
C ALA A 78 4.53 3.52 7.63
N LYS A 79 3.98 3.61 8.85
CA LYS A 79 4.22 4.75 9.73
C LYS A 79 5.70 4.89 10.12
N LEU A 80 6.32 3.80 10.55
CA LEU A 80 7.73 3.78 10.96
C LEU A 80 8.66 4.19 9.81
N MET A 81 8.37 3.78 8.58
CA MET A 81 9.15 4.20 7.39
C MET A 81 9.04 5.70 7.11
N ILE A 82 7.87 6.31 7.34
CA ILE A 82 7.71 7.76 7.20
C ILE A 82 8.47 8.51 8.30
N GLU A 83 8.45 7.99 9.54
CA GLU A 83 9.14 8.58 10.69
C GLU A 83 10.67 8.42 10.56
N ASN A 84 11.14 7.29 10.05
CA ASN A 84 12.55 7.00 9.80
C ASN A 84 12.80 6.45 8.38
N PRO A 85 13.01 7.32 7.38
CA PRO A 85 13.29 6.91 6.01
C PRO A 85 14.55 6.04 5.84
N ALA A 86 15.50 6.07 6.79
CA ALA A 86 16.69 5.22 6.72
C ALA A 86 16.36 3.72 6.81
N SER A 87 15.20 3.37 7.37
CA SER A 87 14.69 1.99 7.41
C SER A 87 14.45 1.37 6.02
N LEU A 88 14.37 2.19 4.96
CA LEU A 88 14.21 1.72 3.58
C LEU A 88 15.36 0.80 3.14
N SER A 89 16.56 0.97 3.68
CA SER A 89 17.74 0.15 3.35
C SER A 89 17.53 -1.35 3.65
N LEU A 90 16.63 -1.69 4.58
CA LEU A 90 16.31 -3.07 4.94
C LEU A 90 15.59 -3.84 3.83
N ILE A 91 14.88 -3.13 2.94
CA ILE A 91 14.00 -3.72 1.93
C ILE A 91 14.29 -3.24 0.50
N SER A 92 15.25 -2.32 0.35
CA SER A 92 15.61 -1.72 -0.92
C SER A 92 17.10 -1.85 -1.15
N LEU A 93 17.44 -2.51 -2.26
CA LEU A 93 18.79 -2.42 -2.82
C LEU A 93 18.94 -1.08 -3.56
N GLU A 94 20.10 -0.45 -3.42
CA GLU A 94 20.50 0.58 -4.38
C GLU A 94 20.56 -0.09 -5.75
N GLY A 95 19.76 0.40 -6.69
CA GLY A 95 19.91 -0.05 -8.07
C GLY A 95 21.27 0.41 -8.57
N ASP A 96 21.98 -0.45 -9.31
CA ASP A 96 23.12 -0.03 -10.10
C ASP A 96 22.78 1.29 -10.77
N LYS A 97 23.56 2.34 -10.51
CA LYS A 97 23.36 3.71 -11.03
C LYS A 97 23.36 3.80 -12.58
N LYS A 98 23.36 2.64 -13.28
CA LYS A 98 23.38 2.44 -14.72
C LYS A 98 22.02 2.43 -15.40
N ILE A 99 20.88 2.40 -14.68
CA ILE A 99 19.57 2.60 -15.35
C ILE A 99 19.33 4.11 -15.47
N ALA A 100 20.03 4.72 -16.41
CA ALA A 100 19.82 6.09 -16.85
C ALA A 100 18.37 6.22 -17.36
N LYS A 101 17.55 6.98 -16.61
CA LYS A 101 16.22 7.51 -17.00
C LYS A 101 15.30 6.48 -17.69
N PRO A 102 14.43 5.75 -16.97
CA PRO A 102 13.36 5.02 -17.64
C PRO A 102 12.49 6.03 -18.40
N ARG A 103 12.58 5.99 -19.74
CA ARG A 103 11.72 6.77 -20.62
C ARG A 103 10.31 6.21 -20.43
N LEU A 104 9.44 6.93 -19.73
CA LEU A 104 8.03 6.57 -19.59
C LEU A 104 7.37 6.67 -20.98
N THR A 105 7.40 5.60 -21.76
CA THR A 105 6.56 5.47 -22.95
C THR A 105 5.15 5.15 -22.47
N ARG A 106 4.21 6.08 -22.72
CA ARG A 106 2.79 5.80 -22.54
C ARG A 106 2.42 4.65 -23.49
N SER A 107 1.87 3.58 -22.93
CA SER A 107 1.25 2.53 -23.75
C SER A 107 0.03 3.12 -24.44
N THR A 108 0.02 3.13 -25.76
CA THR A 108 -1.17 3.37 -26.57
C THR A 108 -1.86 2.02 -26.77
N SER A 109 -2.76 1.68 -25.87
CA SER A 109 -3.75 0.64 -26.14
C SER A 109 -4.93 1.30 -26.85
N PHE A 110 -5.18 0.89 -28.09
CA PHE A 110 -6.43 1.15 -28.83
C PHE A 110 -7.53 0.21 -28.32
#